data_AF-A0A4Q0MNA4-F1
#
_entry.id   AF-A0A4Q0MNA4-F1
#
_cell.length_a   1.000
_cell.length_b   1.000
_cell.length_c   1.000
_cell.angle_alpha   90.00
_cell.angle_beta   90.00
_cell.angle_gamma   90.00
#
_symmetry.space_group_name_H-M   'P 1'
#
loop_
_entity.id
_entity.type
_entity.pdbx_description
1 polymer ?
#
loop_
_entity_poly.entity_id
_entity_poly.type
_entity_poly.pdbx_seq_one_letter_code
_entity_poly.pdbx_strand_id
1 'polypeptide(L)'
;MRTTLEGGGDTAMHWGRLSADFEFDGSWRDIYVLDAALPDWSKVWNCLFDLNPRPALNSADYSGPMPKSFDWAGQLAGGRAHLGVAFGKITFNCHFFDESQIEFDLDPRFVNSLAEAEDIARFMTLLGEATGKAVISTWENCQDAVIARYDPVSTEVTWLPVVGPSAKLPSSE
;
A
#
# COMPACT_ATOMS: atom_id res chain seq x y z
N MET A 1 3.70 34.17 -37.78
CA MET A 1 4.39 32.86 -37.63
C MET A 1 5.39 32.97 -36.49
N ARG A 2 4.96 32.62 -35.27
CA ARG A 2 5.83 32.28 -34.13
C ARG A 2 5.04 31.30 -33.29
N THR A 3 5.39 30.03 -33.46
CA THR A 3 4.98 28.90 -32.64
C THR A 3 5.80 28.98 -31.36
N THR A 4 5.16 29.07 -30.21
CA THR A 4 5.80 28.82 -28.92
C THR A 4 5.13 27.61 -28.32
N LEU A 5 5.95 26.59 -28.09
CA LEU A 5 5.62 25.26 -27.63
C LEU A 5 5.12 25.35 -26.18
N GLU A 6 3.88 24.93 -25.94
CA GLU A 6 3.43 24.58 -24.59
C GLU A 6 3.96 23.18 -24.27
N GLY A 7 5.09 23.13 -23.59
CA GLY A 7 5.57 21.93 -22.90
C GLY A 7 4.92 21.85 -21.53
N GLY A 8 3.63 21.53 -21.48
CA GLY A 8 2.98 21.05 -20.26
C GLY A 8 3.41 19.61 -20.04
N GLY A 9 4.31 19.38 -19.08
CA GLY A 9 4.68 18.02 -18.66
C GLY A 9 3.47 17.36 -18.03
N ASP A 10 2.91 16.37 -18.72
CA ASP A 10 1.78 15.58 -18.25
C ASP A 10 2.23 14.75 -17.02
N THR A 11 1.92 15.25 -15.82
CA THR A 11 2.11 14.57 -14.53
C THR A 11 0.98 13.57 -14.25
N ALA A 12 0.10 13.33 -15.23
CA ALA A 12 -0.94 12.33 -15.11
C ALA A 12 -0.31 10.94 -14.99
N MET A 13 -0.71 10.20 -13.96
CA MET A 13 -0.45 8.78 -13.89
C MET A 13 -0.96 8.09 -15.15
N HIS A 14 -0.05 7.47 -15.91
CA HIS A 14 -0.42 6.73 -17.11
C HIS A 14 -0.45 5.24 -16.81
N TRP A 15 -1.63 4.63 -16.92
CA TRP A 15 -1.84 3.20 -16.66
C TRP A 15 -0.84 2.30 -17.39
N GLY A 16 -0.53 2.59 -18.67
CA GLY A 16 0.43 1.79 -19.44
C GLY A 16 1.86 1.77 -18.90
N ARG A 17 2.21 2.64 -17.94
CA ARG A 17 3.49 2.60 -17.22
C ARG A 17 3.40 1.81 -15.91
N LEU A 18 2.23 1.78 -15.29
CA LEU A 18 2.00 1.16 -13.98
C LEU A 18 1.58 -0.31 -14.10
N SER A 19 0.92 -0.67 -15.19
CA SER A 19 0.27 -1.98 -15.32
C SER A 19 1.24 -3.16 -15.15
N ALA A 20 2.50 -2.99 -15.54
CA ALA A 20 3.53 -4.02 -15.39
C ALA A 20 3.81 -4.37 -13.92
N ASP A 21 3.75 -3.39 -13.01
CA ASP A 21 3.94 -3.63 -11.58
C ASP A 21 2.76 -4.42 -10.96
N PHE A 22 1.62 -4.52 -11.66
CA PHE A 22 0.43 -5.24 -11.22
C PHE A 22 0.10 -6.48 -12.07
N GLU A 23 1.02 -6.91 -12.93
CA GLU A 23 0.88 -8.21 -13.58
C GLU A 23 1.00 -9.33 -12.53
N PHE A 24 0.05 -10.28 -12.56
CA PHE A 24 0.06 -11.40 -11.64
C PHE A 24 1.10 -12.44 -12.07
N ASP A 25 2.16 -12.55 -11.28
CA ASP A 25 3.29 -13.46 -11.47
C ASP A 25 3.32 -14.59 -10.42
N GLY A 26 2.24 -14.71 -9.63
CA GLY A 26 2.15 -15.61 -8.49
C GLY A 26 2.38 -14.93 -7.14
N SER A 27 2.78 -13.65 -7.13
CA SER A 27 3.01 -12.87 -5.92
C SER A 27 1.93 -11.81 -5.66
N TRP A 28 1.85 -11.34 -4.42
CA TRP A 28 1.02 -10.20 -4.00
C TRP A 28 1.81 -8.89 -4.05
N ARG A 29 1.21 -7.77 -3.65
CA ARG A 29 1.92 -6.51 -3.44
C ARG A 29 1.68 -6.04 -2.03
N ASP A 30 2.71 -5.47 -1.44
CA ASP A 30 2.65 -5.06 -0.05
C ASP A 30 2.63 -3.54 0.04
N ILE A 31 2.12 -3.04 1.15
CA ILE A 31 2.14 -1.65 1.58
C ILE A 31 2.66 -1.63 3.00
N TYR A 32 3.75 -0.91 3.23
CA TYR A 32 4.39 -0.79 4.54
C TYR A 32 4.32 0.64 5.04
N VAL A 33 3.87 0.82 6.28
CA VAL A 33 4.23 2.01 7.08
C VAL A 33 5.57 1.72 7.74
N LEU A 34 6.60 2.48 7.35
CA LEU A 34 7.96 2.27 7.82
C LEU A 34 8.19 2.82 9.23
N ASP A 35 9.18 2.26 9.93
CA ASP A 35 9.60 2.65 11.28
C ASP A 35 8.45 2.67 12.29
N ALA A 36 7.44 1.81 12.13
CA ALA A 36 6.24 1.82 12.95
C ALA A 36 6.52 1.44 14.41
N ALA A 37 5.64 1.90 15.29
CA ALA A 37 5.64 1.52 16.70
C ALA A 37 4.19 1.38 17.19
N LEU A 38 4.00 0.82 18.39
CA LEU A 38 2.67 0.62 18.99
C LEU A 38 1.74 1.86 18.95
N PRO A 39 2.23 3.11 19.16
CA PRO A 39 1.37 4.29 19.00
C PRO A 39 0.84 4.48 17.58
N ASP A 40 1.58 4.07 16.55
CA ASP A 40 1.16 4.21 15.15
C ASP A 40 0.09 3.20 14.78
N TRP A 41 0.16 1.97 15.30
CA TRP A 41 -0.93 0.99 15.20
C TRP A 41 -2.26 1.56 15.73
N SER A 42 -2.21 2.27 16.86
CA SER A 42 -3.40 2.93 17.42
C SER A 42 -3.94 4.02 16.50
N LYS A 43 -3.08 4.81 15.85
CA LYS A 43 -3.49 5.85 14.88
C LYS A 43 -4.13 5.24 13.64
N VAL A 44 -3.49 4.23 13.04
CA VAL A 44 -4.01 3.51 11.88
C VAL A 44 -5.34 2.84 12.19
N TRP A 45 -5.47 2.19 13.33
CA TRP A 45 -6.73 1.54 13.70
C TRP A 45 -7.89 2.52 13.86
N ASN A 46 -7.63 3.68 14.45
CA ASN A 46 -8.64 4.73 14.58
C ASN A 46 -9.06 5.26 13.20
N CYS A 47 -8.12 5.50 12.27
CA CYS A 47 -8.49 5.98 10.94
C CYS A 47 -9.26 4.92 10.13
N LEU A 48 -8.89 3.64 10.26
CA LEU A 48 -9.59 2.53 9.63
C LEU A 48 -10.99 2.31 10.21
N PHE A 49 -11.17 2.53 11.52
CA PHE A 49 -12.46 2.37 12.19
C PHE A 49 -13.55 3.29 11.63
N ASP A 50 -13.15 4.48 11.17
CA ASP A 50 -14.04 5.51 10.60
C ASP A 50 -14.38 5.25 9.12
N LEU A 51 -13.80 4.23 8.48
CA LEU A 51 -14.13 3.85 7.11
C LEU A 51 -15.55 3.26 6.99
N ASN A 52 -16.13 3.43 5.81
CA ASN A 52 -17.40 2.82 5.42
C ASN A 52 -17.29 2.18 4.03
N PRO A 53 -17.48 0.85 3.90
CA PRO A 53 -17.82 -0.09 4.95
C PRO A 53 -16.71 -0.23 5.99
N ARG A 54 -17.08 -0.54 7.23
CA ARG A 54 -16.12 -0.79 8.30
C ARG A 54 -15.29 -2.04 7.95
N PRO A 55 -13.96 -2.02 8.11
CA PRO A 55 -13.11 -3.19 7.89
C PRO A 55 -13.57 -4.41 8.68
N ALA A 56 -13.33 -5.60 8.14
CA ALA A 56 -13.71 -6.86 8.76
C ALA A 56 -12.51 -7.48 9.46
N LEU A 57 -12.65 -7.79 10.75
CA LEU A 57 -11.68 -8.55 11.52
C LEU A 57 -12.11 -10.01 11.55
N ASN A 58 -11.18 -10.90 11.20
CA ASN A 58 -11.38 -12.34 11.25
C ASN A 58 -10.28 -12.98 12.10
N SER A 59 -10.66 -13.91 12.96
CA SER A 59 -9.79 -14.72 13.81
C SER A 59 -10.47 -16.07 14.07
N ALA A 60 -9.85 -16.95 14.86
CA ALA A 60 -10.45 -18.24 15.21
C ALA A 60 -11.79 -18.10 15.95
N ASP A 61 -11.91 -17.10 16.83
CA ASP A 61 -13.05 -16.93 17.74
C ASP A 61 -13.96 -15.75 17.37
N TYR A 62 -13.62 -15.00 16.32
CA TYR A 62 -14.34 -13.80 15.91
C TYR A 62 -14.31 -13.59 14.40
N SER A 63 -15.47 -13.28 13.81
CA SER A 63 -15.60 -12.79 12.44
C SER A 63 -16.68 -11.70 12.42
N GLY A 64 -16.31 -10.49 12.00
CA GLY A 64 -17.22 -9.35 11.99
C GLY A 64 -16.52 -8.01 11.79
N PRO A 65 -17.26 -6.89 11.90
CA PRO A 65 -16.67 -5.56 11.77
C PRO A 65 -15.62 -5.27 12.84
N MET A 66 -14.53 -4.61 12.49
CA MET A 66 -13.44 -4.30 13.43
C MET A 66 -13.98 -3.57 14.68
N PRO A 67 -13.55 -3.97 15.90
CA PRO A 67 -13.95 -3.30 17.13
C PRO A 67 -13.25 -1.95 17.29
N LYS A 68 -13.82 -1.06 18.10
CA LYS A 68 -13.22 0.27 18.37
C LYS A 68 -11.88 0.19 19.08
N SER A 69 -11.70 -0.81 19.95
CA SER A 69 -10.46 -1.10 20.67
C SER A 69 -9.98 -2.50 20.31
N PHE A 70 -8.68 -2.67 20.20
CA PHE A 70 -8.06 -3.94 19.86
C PHE A 70 -6.80 -4.18 20.69
N ASP A 71 -6.66 -5.40 21.21
CA ASP A 71 -5.49 -5.81 21.98
C ASP A 71 -4.41 -6.35 21.02
N TRP A 72 -3.58 -5.43 20.54
CA TRP A 72 -2.48 -5.71 19.61
C TRP A 72 -1.48 -6.72 20.18
N ALA A 73 -1.08 -6.51 21.44
CA ALA A 73 -0.06 -7.33 22.09
C ALA A 73 -0.52 -8.78 22.23
N GLY A 74 -1.81 -8.99 22.52
CA GLY A 74 -2.42 -10.32 22.56
C GLY A 74 -2.44 -11.04 21.20
N GLN A 75 -2.50 -10.30 20.08
CA GLN A 75 -2.49 -10.88 18.74
C GLN A 75 -1.08 -11.13 18.21
N LEU A 76 -0.12 -10.25 18.48
CA LEU A 76 1.28 -10.44 18.08
C LEU A 76 1.90 -11.70 18.72
N ALA A 77 1.41 -12.12 19.89
CA ALA A 77 1.91 -13.26 20.65
C ALA A 77 1.38 -14.64 20.17
N GLY A 78 0.53 -14.71 19.14
CA GLY A 78 0.01 -16.00 18.63
C GLY A 78 -1.30 -15.94 17.84
N GLY A 79 -1.78 -14.75 17.48
CA GLY A 79 -3.02 -14.53 16.75
C GLY A 79 -2.91 -14.87 15.26
N ARG A 80 -3.90 -15.59 14.74
CA ARG A 80 -4.16 -15.74 13.29
C ARG A 80 -5.15 -14.70 12.79
N ALA A 81 -5.27 -13.58 13.51
CA ALA A 81 -6.19 -12.55 13.13
C ALA A 81 -5.72 -11.86 11.85
N HIS A 82 -6.65 -11.54 10.96
CA HIS A 82 -6.40 -10.69 9.82
C HIS A 82 -7.52 -9.65 9.70
N LEU A 83 -7.17 -8.49 9.17
CA LEU A 83 -8.10 -7.41 8.88
C LEU A 83 -8.26 -7.29 7.37
N GLY A 84 -9.48 -7.42 6.87
CA GLY A 84 -9.84 -7.10 5.49
C GLY A 84 -10.40 -5.69 5.39
N VAL A 85 -9.74 -4.83 4.60
CA VAL A 85 -10.13 -3.43 4.38
C VAL A 85 -10.57 -3.28 2.92
N ALA A 86 -11.87 -3.13 2.70
CA ALA A 86 -12.39 -2.73 1.39
C ALA A 86 -12.28 -1.20 1.25
N PHE A 87 -11.50 -0.75 0.27
CA PHE A 87 -11.26 0.68 0.03
C PHE A 87 -11.30 0.97 -1.47
N GLY A 88 -12.33 1.70 -1.90
CA GLY A 88 -12.65 1.81 -3.32
C GLY A 88 -12.97 0.42 -3.90
N LYS A 89 -12.24 0.00 -4.93
CA LYS A 89 -12.37 -1.34 -5.53
C LYS A 89 -11.31 -2.34 -5.07
N ILE A 90 -10.36 -1.92 -4.25
CA ILE A 90 -9.29 -2.77 -3.75
C ILE A 90 -9.65 -3.31 -2.36
N THR A 91 -9.25 -4.55 -2.11
CA THR A 91 -9.24 -5.13 -0.76
C THR A 91 -7.79 -5.24 -0.32
N PHE A 92 -7.49 -4.64 0.83
CA PHE A 92 -6.21 -4.74 1.50
C PHE A 92 -6.35 -5.71 2.68
N ASN A 93 -5.39 -6.61 2.87
CA ASN A 93 -5.37 -7.46 4.06
C ASN A 93 -4.19 -7.09 4.96
N CYS A 94 -4.45 -6.93 6.24
CA CYS A 94 -3.40 -6.71 7.23
C CYS A 94 -3.31 -7.92 8.15
N HIS A 95 -2.09 -8.42 8.27
CA HIS A 95 -1.73 -9.48 9.22
C HIS A 95 -0.87 -8.89 10.34
N PHE A 96 -1.18 -9.27 11.59
CA PHE A 96 -0.52 -8.71 12.77
C PHE A 96 0.70 -9.56 13.16
N PHE A 97 1.81 -9.40 12.44
CA PHE A 97 3.03 -10.21 12.64
C PHE A 97 4.16 -9.49 13.39
N ASP A 98 4.33 -8.19 13.18
CA ASP A 98 5.44 -7.40 13.72
C ASP A 98 4.92 -6.07 14.27
N GLU A 99 5.38 -5.65 15.44
CA GLU A 99 5.01 -4.34 16.00
C GLU A 99 5.78 -3.18 15.35
N SER A 100 6.94 -3.47 14.76
CA SER A 100 7.83 -2.49 14.14
C SER A 100 7.42 -2.10 12.72
N GLN A 101 6.43 -2.79 12.15
CA GLN A 101 5.94 -2.56 10.80
C GLN A 101 4.42 -2.71 10.75
N ILE A 102 3.75 -1.89 9.96
CA ILE A 102 2.34 -2.09 9.63
C ILE A 102 2.30 -2.45 8.15
N GLU A 103 1.86 -3.67 7.87
CA GLU A 103 1.84 -4.24 6.53
C GLU A 103 0.41 -4.50 6.07
N PHE A 104 0.12 -4.11 4.85
CA PHE A 104 -1.07 -4.51 4.12
C PHE A 104 -0.67 -5.15 2.80
N ASP A 105 -1.21 -6.31 2.49
CA ASP A 105 -1.10 -6.90 1.16
C ASP A 105 -2.33 -6.56 0.29
N LEU A 106 -2.14 -6.62 -1.02
CA LEU A 106 -3.20 -6.58 -2.01
C LEU A 106 -2.91 -7.55 -3.14
N ASP A 107 -3.98 -8.10 -3.72
CA ASP A 107 -3.89 -8.99 -4.86
C ASP A 107 -3.85 -8.17 -6.17
N PRO A 108 -2.73 -8.18 -6.91
CA PRO A 108 -2.54 -7.32 -8.08
C PRO A 108 -3.52 -7.63 -9.22
N ARG A 109 -4.17 -8.81 -9.23
CA ARG A 109 -5.22 -9.16 -10.20
C ARG A 109 -6.43 -8.24 -10.16
N PHE A 110 -6.63 -7.50 -9.07
CA PHE A 110 -7.72 -6.54 -8.95
C PHE A 110 -7.33 -5.11 -9.37
N VAL A 111 -6.06 -4.86 -9.69
CA VAL A 111 -5.57 -3.56 -10.15
C VAL A 111 -5.51 -3.58 -11.68
N ASN A 112 -6.58 -3.14 -12.33
CA ASN A 112 -6.74 -3.29 -13.79
C ASN A 112 -6.82 -1.96 -14.54
N SER A 113 -6.83 -0.84 -13.82
CA SER A 113 -6.90 0.48 -14.40
C SER A 113 -6.27 1.52 -13.47
N LEU A 114 -6.15 2.73 -14.01
CA LEU A 114 -5.71 3.88 -13.25
C LEU A 114 -6.56 4.14 -11.99
N ALA A 115 -7.87 3.89 -12.04
CA ALA A 115 -8.75 4.14 -10.90
C ALA A 115 -8.39 3.27 -9.69
N GLU A 116 -7.98 2.02 -9.92
CA GLU A 116 -7.55 1.14 -8.83
C GLU A 116 -6.16 1.50 -8.30
N ALA A 117 -5.25 2.00 -9.16
CA ALA A 117 -3.99 2.58 -8.71
C ALA A 117 -4.22 3.85 -7.87
N GLU A 118 -5.19 4.69 -8.23
CA GLU A 118 -5.60 5.84 -7.42
C GLU A 118 -6.19 5.42 -6.07
N ASP A 119 -6.96 4.32 -6.01
CA ASP A 119 -7.44 3.76 -4.74
C ASP A 119 -6.29 3.34 -3.82
N ILE A 120 -5.23 2.74 -4.38
CA ILE A 120 -4.00 2.41 -3.65
C ILE A 120 -3.31 3.67 -3.15
N ALA A 121 -3.13 4.68 -3.99
CA ALA A 121 -2.51 5.94 -3.59
C ALA A 121 -3.29 6.63 -2.45
N ARG A 122 -4.63 6.67 -2.54
CA ARG A 122 -5.49 7.23 -1.48
C ARG A 122 -5.39 6.44 -0.19
N PHE A 123 -5.27 5.11 -0.26
CA PHE A 123 -5.05 4.27 0.91
C PHE A 123 -3.67 4.54 1.55
N MET A 124 -2.61 4.65 0.75
CA MET A 124 -1.28 5.03 1.24
C MET A 124 -1.28 6.40 1.91
N THR A 125 -1.97 7.39 1.32
CA THR A 125 -2.13 8.72 1.91
C THR A 125 -2.88 8.65 3.24
N LEU A 126 -3.97 7.88 3.34
CA LEU A 126 -4.71 7.68 4.60
C LEU A 126 -3.78 7.19 5.73
N LEU A 127 -2.95 6.18 5.43
CA LEU A 127 -1.98 5.63 6.40
C LEU A 127 -0.88 6.64 6.75
N GLY A 128 -0.36 7.32 5.75
CA GLY A 128 0.71 8.30 5.88
C GLY A 128 0.28 9.52 6.70
N GLU A 129 -0.91 10.08 6.43
CA GLU A 129 -1.49 11.18 7.20
C GLU A 129 -1.81 10.78 8.64
N ALA A 130 -2.35 9.57 8.84
CA ALA A 130 -2.66 9.08 10.17
C ALA A 130 -1.40 8.96 11.05
N THR A 131 -0.27 8.58 10.47
CA THR A 131 0.96 8.27 11.22
C THR A 131 1.99 9.41 11.20
N GLY A 132 1.95 10.26 10.18
CA GLY A 132 3.00 11.24 9.86
C GLY A 132 4.25 10.61 9.27
N LYS A 133 4.15 9.43 8.65
CA LYS A 133 5.29 8.62 8.20
C LYS A 133 5.26 8.33 6.71
N ALA A 134 6.42 7.93 6.19
CA ALA A 134 6.53 7.39 4.85
C ALA A 134 5.79 6.05 4.74
N VAL A 135 5.10 5.88 3.62
CA VAL A 135 4.43 4.63 3.25
C VAL A 135 4.96 4.19 1.90
N ILE A 136 5.32 2.93 1.75
CA ILE A 136 5.81 2.38 0.48
C ILE A 136 4.88 1.26 0.03
N SER A 137 4.66 1.16 -1.28
CA SER A 137 4.13 -0.05 -1.90
C SER A 137 5.26 -0.77 -2.63
N THR A 138 5.32 -2.09 -2.51
CA THR A 138 6.45 -2.89 -3.00
C THR A 138 6.00 -4.20 -3.63
N TRP A 139 6.94 -4.88 -4.29
CA TRP A 139 6.81 -6.30 -4.57
C TRP A 139 6.73 -7.09 -3.25
N GLU A 140 6.06 -8.25 -3.28
CA GLU A 140 5.84 -9.11 -2.10
C GLU A 140 7.15 -9.42 -1.37
N ASN A 141 7.18 -9.17 -0.05
CA ASN A 141 8.30 -9.38 0.85
C ASN A 141 9.62 -8.69 0.43
N CYS A 142 9.56 -7.67 -0.44
CA CYS A 142 10.74 -7.00 -1.00
C CYS A 142 10.69 -5.49 -0.76
N GLN A 143 10.95 -5.03 0.48
CA GLN A 143 10.86 -3.60 0.85
C GLN A 143 11.77 -2.67 0.03
N ASP A 144 12.85 -3.18 -0.54
CA ASP A 144 13.75 -2.43 -1.43
C ASP A 144 13.22 -2.30 -2.87
N ALA A 145 12.30 -3.17 -3.29
CA ALA A 145 11.68 -3.16 -4.61
C ALA A 145 10.40 -2.29 -4.60
N VAL A 146 10.59 -0.98 -4.47
CA VAL A 146 9.50 -0.01 -4.31
C VAL A 146 8.82 0.30 -5.65
N ILE A 147 7.49 0.22 -5.65
CA ILE A 147 6.58 0.58 -6.75
C ILE A 147 6.08 2.02 -6.56
N ALA A 148 5.68 2.38 -5.34
CA ALA A 148 5.20 3.72 -5.02
C ALA A 148 5.62 4.14 -3.61
N ARG A 149 5.70 5.46 -3.38
CA ARG A 149 6.05 6.04 -2.08
C ARG A 149 5.17 7.24 -1.78
N TYR A 150 4.58 7.26 -0.59
CA TYR A 150 4.04 8.44 0.06
C TYR A 150 5.15 9.17 0.83
N ASP A 151 5.26 10.48 0.64
CA ASP A 151 6.14 11.36 1.43
C ASP A 151 5.30 12.20 2.41
N PRO A 152 5.51 12.09 3.73
CA PRO A 152 4.76 12.84 4.73
C PRO A 152 5.02 14.36 4.70
N VAL A 153 6.08 14.83 4.03
CA VAL A 153 6.37 16.26 3.90
C VAL A 153 5.57 16.88 2.76
N SER A 154 5.58 16.26 1.58
CA SER A 154 4.80 16.75 0.43
C SER A 154 3.34 16.32 0.49
N THR A 155 3.02 15.28 1.26
CA THR A 155 1.72 14.59 1.31
C THR A 155 1.29 13.98 -0.03
N GLU A 156 2.26 13.69 -0.90
CA GLU A 156 2.03 13.13 -2.24
C GLU A 156 2.50 11.69 -2.34
N VAL A 157 1.82 10.91 -3.19
CA VAL A 157 2.26 9.58 -3.61
C VAL A 157 2.95 9.70 -4.96
N THR A 158 4.22 9.28 -5.00
CA THR A 158 5.02 9.19 -6.23
C THR A 158 5.13 7.73 -6.66
N TRP A 159 4.81 7.46 -7.92
CA TRP A 159 5.00 6.16 -8.55
C TRP A 159 6.39 6.09 -9.17
N LEU A 160 7.15 5.06 -8.81
CA LEU A 160 8.49 4.87 -9.32
C LEU A 160 8.44 4.18 -10.68
N PRO A 161 9.35 4.50 -11.60
CA PRO A 161 9.44 3.78 -12.86
C PRO A 161 9.77 2.32 -12.58
N VAL A 162 9.12 1.41 -13.30
CA VAL A 162 9.43 -0.03 -13.30
C VAL A 162 10.93 -0.19 -13.50
N VAL A 163 11.64 -0.54 -12.43
CA VAL A 163 13.02 -1.01 -12.55
C VAL A 163 12.90 -2.46 -12.96
N GLY A 164 12.77 -2.70 -14.28
CA GLY A 164 12.90 -4.07 -14.80
C GLY A 164 14.18 -4.70 -14.23
N PRO A 165 14.22 -6.03 -14.01
CA PRO A 165 15.45 -6.68 -13.56
C PRO A 165 16.55 -6.20 -14.50
N SER A 166 17.57 -5.54 -13.93
CA SER A 166 18.66 -4.88 -14.66
C SER A 166 18.95 -5.69 -15.92
N ALA A 167 18.68 -5.12 -17.10
CA ALA A 167 19.10 -5.72 -18.35
C ALA A 167 20.57 -6.11 -18.14
N LYS A 168 20.86 -7.41 -18.17
CA LYS A 168 22.22 -7.91 -18.01
C LYS A 168 23.10 -7.04 -18.89
N LEU A 169 24.01 -6.29 -18.27
CA LEU A 169 25.07 -5.63 -19.03
C LEU A 169 25.65 -6.70 -19.95
N PRO A 170 25.74 -6.46 -21.27
CA PRO A 170 26.32 -7.44 -22.16
C PRO A 170 27.70 -7.76 -21.61
N SER A 171 27.93 -9.04 -21.34
CA SER A 171 29.25 -9.55 -21.00
C SER A 171 30.19 -9.11 -22.10
N SER A 172 31.16 -8.29 -21.74
CA SER A 172 32.29 -7.97 -22.59
C SER A 172 33.05 -9.26 -22.89
N GLU A 173 32.90 -9.76 -24.11
CA GLU A 173 33.91 -10.57 -24.78
C GLU A 173 34.64 -9.68 -25.80
#